data_AF-A0A1D8G4J3-F1
#
_entry.id   AF-A0A1D8G4J3-F1
#
_cell.length_a   1.000
_cell.length_b   1.000
_cell.length_c   1.000
_cell.angle_alpha   90.00
_cell.angle_beta   90.00
_cell.angle_gamma   90.00
#
_symmetry.space_group_name_H-M   'P 1'
#
loop_
_entity.id
_entity.type
_entity.pdbx_description
1 polymer ?
#
loop_
_entity_poly.entity_id
_entity_poly.type
_entity_poly.pdbx_seq_one_letter_code
_entity_poly.pdbx_strand_id
1 'polypeptide(L)'
;MSSAARAYDAGAAGSRAGVAPALQYYKAGGNSLSQIKFDGFDAVNGVMIDRKVSVTTFNKTYRQATNQSLALEQNGYTGRWEVPTEAEAVRARRALGNLLITNIRVRVVP
;
A
#
# COMPACT_ATOMS: atom_id res chain seq x y z
N MET A 1 7.27 -15.29 5.91
CA MET A 1 7.78 -13.95 6.29
C MET A 1 8.74 -14.09 7.47
N SER A 2 9.88 -13.42 7.41
CA SER A 2 10.89 -13.38 8.50
C SER A 2 10.41 -12.52 9.68
N SER A 3 11.05 -12.65 10.85
CA SER A 3 10.78 -11.80 12.02
C SER A 3 11.06 -10.32 11.73
N ALA A 4 12.16 -10.03 11.03
CA ALA A 4 12.52 -8.67 10.63
C ALA A 4 11.47 -8.02 9.71
N ALA A 5 10.92 -8.77 8.74
CA ALA A 5 9.84 -8.26 7.89
C ALA A 5 8.58 -7.91 8.69
N ARG A 6 8.20 -8.77 9.65
CA ARG A 6 7.03 -8.47 10.51
C ARG A 6 7.27 -7.25 11.40
N ALA A 7 8.48 -7.09 11.94
CA ALA A 7 8.83 -5.92 12.74
C ALA A 7 8.80 -4.63 11.90
N TYR A 8 9.25 -4.73 10.64
CA TYR A 8 9.16 -3.63 9.69
C TYR A 8 7.70 -3.23 9.46
N ASP A 9 6.84 -4.17 9.07
CA ASP A 9 5.42 -3.89 8.78
C ASP A 9 4.69 -3.32 9.99
N ALA A 10 4.94 -3.90 11.18
CA ALA A 10 4.36 -3.44 12.46
C ALA A 10 4.84 -2.05 12.91
N GLY A 11 5.85 -1.47 12.27
CA GLY A 11 6.29 -0.10 12.55
C GLY A 11 5.50 0.97 11.79
N ALA A 12 4.55 0.61 10.93
CA ALA A 12 3.74 1.56 10.17
C ALA A 12 2.94 2.48 11.11
N ALA A 13 2.81 3.76 10.76
CA ALA A 13 2.07 4.70 11.59
C ALA A 13 0.59 4.27 11.73
N GLY A 14 0.06 4.32 12.96
CA GLY A 14 -1.30 3.89 13.27
C GLY A 14 -1.53 2.37 13.25
N SER A 15 -0.48 1.56 13.06
CA SER A 15 -0.57 0.10 13.19
C SER A 15 -0.91 -0.30 14.63
N ARG A 16 -1.67 -1.40 14.78
CA ARG A 16 -2.03 -1.99 16.08
C ARG A 16 -1.93 -3.50 15.98
N ALA A 17 -1.34 -4.14 16.98
CA ALA A 17 -1.20 -5.59 16.99
C ALA A 17 -2.58 -6.27 16.86
N GLY A 18 -2.72 -7.16 15.87
CA GLY A 18 -3.98 -7.87 15.60
C GLY A 18 -5.04 -7.08 14.83
N VAL A 19 -4.80 -5.81 14.48
CA VAL A 19 -5.76 -4.97 13.75
C VAL A 19 -5.08 -4.34 12.54
N ALA A 20 -5.58 -4.69 11.34
CA ALA A 20 -5.12 -4.11 10.08
C ALA A 20 -6.23 -3.19 9.53
N PRO A 21 -5.94 -1.90 9.27
CA PRO A 21 -6.90 -1.03 8.60
C PRO A 21 -7.21 -1.57 7.21
N ALA A 22 -8.46 -1.43 6.80
CA ALA A 22 -8.93 -1.99 5.54
C ALA A 22 -9.99 -1.12 4.89
N LEU A 23 -9.98 -1.10 3.56
CA LEU A 23 -10.98 -0.44 2.75
C LEU A 23 -11.80 -1.49 2.00
N GLN A 24 -13.10 -1.27 1.96
CA GLN A 24 -13.99 -2.00 1.06
C GLN A 24 -14.03 -1.28 -0.29
N TYR A 25 -14.07 -2.06 -1.36
CA TYR A 25 -14.09 -1.50 -2.71
C TYR A 25 -14.72 -2.49 -3.69
N TYR A 26 -15.28 -1.98 -4.77
CA TYR A 26 -15.65 -2.78 -5.92
C TYR A 26 -14.46 -2.88 -6.87
N LYS A 27 -14.10 -4.11 -7.24
CA LYS A 27 -13.14 -4.31 -8.33
C LYS A 27 -13.73 -3.80 -9.64
N ALA A 28 -12.88 -3.41 -10.58
CA ALA A 28 -13.32 -3.06 -11.92
C ALA A 28 -14.18 -4.20 -12.52
N GLY A 29 -15.41 -3.89 -12.92
CA GLY A 29 -16.38 -4.86 -13.44
C GLY A 29 -16.94 -5.85 -12.41
N GLY A 30 -16.66 -5.67 -11.11
CA GLY A 30 -17.16 -6.53 -10.04
C GLY A 30 -18.46 -6.00 -9.44
N ASN A 31 -19.39 -6.90 -9.17
CA ASN A 31 -20.68 -6.59 -8.51
C ASN A 31 -20.70 -6.99 -7.02
N SER A 32 -19.53 -7.29 -6.44
CA SER A 32 -19.39 -7.65 -5.03
C SER A 32 -18.28 -6.86 -4.38
N LEU A 33 -18.50 -6.53 -3.09
CA LEU A 33 -17.50 -5.86 -2.28
C LEU A 33 -16.30 -6.78 -2.06
N SER A 34 -15.13 -6.25 -2.38
CA SER A 34 -13.84 -6.79 -1.98
C SER A 34 -13.28 -5.95 -0.84
N GLN A 35 -12.30 -6.50 -0.12
CA GLN A 35 -11.58 -5.78 0.92
C GLN A 35 -10.09 -5.80 0.62
N ILE A 36 -9.42 -4.68 0.87
CA ILE A 36 -7.96 -4.59 0.84
C ILE A 36 -7.45 -4.04 2.17
N LYS A 37 -6.39 -4.68 2.69
CA LYS A 37 -5.76 -4.33 3.96
C LYS A 37 -4.51 -3.50 3.71
N PHE A 38 -4.16 -2.71 4.72
CA PHE A 38 -2.98 -1.87 4.78
C PHE A 38 -2.27 -2.12 6.12
N ASP A 39 -0.99 -1.79 6.20
CA ASP A 39 -0.18 -2.01 7.40
C ASP A 39 -0.38 -0.90 8.44
N GLY A 40 -0.75 0.31 7.99
CA GLY A 40 -1.01 1.45 8.86
C GLY A 40 -2.00 2.44 8.28
N PHE A 41 -2.37 3.43 9.10
CA PHE A 41 -3.25 4.52 8.75
C PHE A 41 -2.82 5.79 9.47
N ASP A 42 -2.45 6.80 8.70
CA ASP A 42 -2.21 8.16 9.18
C ASP A 42 -3.55 8.91 9.15
N ALA A 43 -4.26 8.84 10.28
CA ALA A 43 -5.60 9.40 10.44
C ALA A 43 -5.63 10.94 10.32
N VAL A 44 -4.53 11.62 10.63
CA VAL A 44 -4.45 13.08 10.54
C VAL A 44 -4.51 13.54 9.08
N ASN A 45 -3.86 12.79 8.18
CA ASN A 45 -3.75 13.15 6.78
C ASN A 45 -4.64 12.31 5.84
N GLY A 46 -5.40 11.34 6.36
CA GLY A 46 -6.21 10.43 5.55
C GLY A 46 -5.36 9.56 4.61
N VAL A 47 -4.21 9.07 5.09
CA VAL A 47 -3.26 8.29 4.27
C VAL A 47 -3.18 6.85 4.74
N MET A 48 -3.53 5.90 3.87
CA MET A 48 -3.33 4.47 4.13
C MET A 48 -1.88 4.10 3.82
N ILE A 49 -1.24 3.35 4.73
CA ILE A 49 0.19 3.03 4.66
C ILE A 49 0.37 1.55 4.37
N ASP A 50 1.21 1.23 3.39
CA ASP A 50 1.61 -0.13 3.06
C ASP A 50 3.13 -0.22 3.03
N ARG A 51 3.70 -1.08 3.87
CA ARG A 51 5.13 -1.32 3.99
C ARG A 51 5.53 -2.46 3.07
N LYS A 52 6.55 -2.20 2.27
CA LYS A 52 7.08 -3.16 1.31
C LYS A 52 8.57 -3.33 1.53
N VAL A 53 8.95 -4.50 2.03
CA VAL A 53 10.37 -4.88 2.17
C VAL A 53 11.06 -4.97 0.79
N SER A 54 10.32 -5.35 -0.25
CA SER A 54 10.82 -5.34 -1.63
C SER A 54 9.69 -5.11 -2.65
N VAL A 55 9.96 -4.29 -3.64
CA VAL A 55 9.09 -4.03 -4.78
C VAL A 55 9.58 -4.81 -5.99
N THR A 56 8.75 -5.73 -6.44
CA THR A 56 9.03 -6.59 -7.59
C THR A 56 8.13 -6.22 -8.77
N THR A 57 8.56 -6.55 -10.00
CA THR A 57 7.81 -6.30 -11.24
C THR A 57 6.86 -7.43 -11.62
N PHE A 58 6.56 -8.35 -10.70
CA PHE A 58 5.62 -9.43 -10.97
C PHE A 58 4.18 -8.91 -11.11
N ASN A 59 3.37 -9.57 -11.94
CA ASN A 59 1.96 -9.24 -12.18
C ASN A 59 1.14 -9.09 -10.88
N LYS A 60 1.52 -9.83 -9.83
CA LYS A 60 0.88 -9.73 -8.51
C LYS A 60 1.06 -8.34 -7.89
N THR A 61 2.25 -7.76 -7.95
CA THR A 61 2.55 -6.43 -7.39
C THR A 61 1.75 -5.36 -8.11
N TYR A 62 1.68 -5.43 -9.44
CA TYR A 62 0.90 -4.48 -10.23
C TYR A 62 -0.60 -4.57 -9.93
N ARG A 63 -1.13 -5.80 -9.86
CA ARG A 63 -2.53 -6.01 -9.46
C ARG A 63 -2.81 -5.50 -8.05
N GLN A 64 -1.88 -5.66 -7.12
CA GLN A 64 -2.04 -5.10 -5.77
C GLN A 64 -2.08 -3.57 -5.81
N ALA A 65 -1.16 -2.94 -6.55
CA ALA A 65 -1.11 -1.49 -6.69
C ALA A 65 -2.40 -0.93 -7.31
N THR A 66 -2.90 -1.51 -8.39
CA THR A 66 -4.17 -1.09 -9.02
C THR A 66 -5.36 -1.24 -8.08
N ASN A 67 -5.45 -2.35 -7.36
CA ASN A 67 -6.53 -2.56 -6.38
C ASN A 67 -6.46 -1.58 -5.21
N GLN A 68 -5.25 -1.28 -4.72
CA GLN A 68 -5.06 -0.27 -3.67
C GLN A 68 -5.48 1.10 -4.18
N SER A 69 -5.01 1.49 -5.36
CA SER A 69 -5.37 2.76 -6.00
C SER A 69 -6.88 2.91 -6.12
N LEU A 70 -7.59 1.88 -6.61
CA LEU A 70 -9.03 1.91 -6.77
C LEU A 70 -9.78 1.97 -5.42
N ALA A 71 -9.32 1.21 -4.43
CA ALA A 71 -9.92 1.25 -3.10
C ALA A 71 -9.74 2.62 -2.44
N LEU A 72 -8.56 3.22 -2.58
CA LEU A 72 -8.27 4.57 -2.07
C LEU A 72 -9.19 5.60 -2.72
N GLU A 73 -9.31 5.57 -4.05
CA GLU A 73 -10.17 6.47 -4.81
C GLU A 73 -11.65 6.36 -4.39
N GLN A 74 -12.20 5.14 -4.32
CA GLN A 74 -13.60 4.91 -3.93
C GLN A 74 -13.93 5.35 -2.50
N ASN A 75 -12.93 5.44 -1.63
CA ASN A 75 -13.12 5.78 -0.22
C ASN A 75 -12.60 7.20 0.13
N GLY A 76 -12.13 7.97 -0.86
CA GLY A 76 -11.65 9.35 -0.64
C GLY A 76 -10.33 9.44 0.13
N TYR A 77 -9.48 8.42 0.07
CA TYR A 77 -8.17 8.39 0.73
C TYR A 77 -7.01 8.46 -0.28
N THR A 78 -5.80 8.71 0.23
CA THR A 78 -4.55 8.51 -0.53
C THR A 78 -3.69 7.43 0.11
N GLY A 79 -2.75 6.90 -0.66
CA GLY A 79 -1.86 5.83 -0.24
C GLY A 79 -0.42 6.30 -0.06
N ARG A 80 0.32 5.59 0.78
CA ARG A 80 1.77 5.74 0.90
C ARG A 80 2.43 4.37 0.99
N TRP A 81 3.29 4.09 0.03
CA TRP A 81 4.21 2.95 0.10
C TRP A 81 5.47 3.36 0.86
N GLU A 82 5.74 2.64 1.94
CA GLU A 82 6.95 2.77 2.74
C GLU A 82 7.92 1.64 2.41
N VAL A 83 9.16 1.98 2.08
CA VAL A 83 10.18 1.02 1.64
C VAL A 83 11.50 1.25 2.38
N PRO A 84 12.33 0.21 2.59
CA PRO A 84 13.50 0.31 3.46
C PRO A 84 14.68 1.09 2.85
N THR A 85 14.74 1.21 1.52
CA THR A 85 15.89 1.81 0.84
C THR A 85 15.47 2.68 -0.34
N GLU A 86 16.35 3.60 -0.74
CA GLU A 86 16.11 4.42 -1.94
C GLU A 86 16.06 3.56 -3.22
N ALA A 87 16.82 2.46 -3.27
CA ALA A 87 16.75 1.53 -4.40
C ALA A 87 15.35 0.93 -4.57
N GLU A 88 14.70 0.55 -3.45
CA GLU A 88 13.31 0.10 -3.45
C GLU A 88 12.33 1.25 -3.74
N ALA A 89 12.64 2.48 -3.34
CA ALA A 89 11.81 3.65 -3.68
C ALA A 89 11.80 3.95 -5.18
N VAL A 90 12.95 3.85 -5.84
CA VAL A 90 13.04 3.98 -7.31
C VAL A 90 12.20 2.89 -8.00
N ARG A 91 12.28 1.64 -7.52
CA ARG A 91 11.46 0.52 -8.04
C ARG A 91 9.96 0.78 -7.82
N ALA A 92 9.57 1.24 -6.64
CA ALA A 92 8.19 1.61 -6.31
C ALA A 92 7.65 2.70 -7.24
N ARG A 93 8.38 3.81 -7.38
CA ARG A 93 7.99 4.93 -8.25
C ARG A 93 7.84 4.49 -9.70
N ARG A 94 8.77 3.66 -10.20
CA ARG A 94 8.67 3.10 -11.56
C ARG A 94 7.44 2.19 -11.73
N ALA A 95 7.17 1.32 -10.78
CA ALA A 95 6.01 0.43 -10.82
C ALA A 95 4.69 1.22 -10.83
N LEU A 96 4.55 2.22 -9.95
CA LEU A 96 3.36 3.08 -9.89
C LEU A 96 3.23 3.94 -11.16
N GLY A 97 4.33 4.51 -11.64
CA GLY A 97 4.35 5.32 -12.87
C GLY A 97 3.94 4.52 -14.12
N ASN A 98 4.41 3.28 -14.26
CA ASN A 98 4.01 2.38 -15.36
C ASN A 98 2.49 2.08 -15.35
N LEU A 99 1.85 2.18 -14.19
CA LEU A 99 0.41 1.95 -14.01
C LEU A 99 -0.39 3.25 -14.00
N LEU A 100 0.26 4.40 -14.19
CA LEU A 100 -0.34 5.74 -14.10
C LEU A 100 -1.05 6.00 -12.76
N ILE A 101 -0.56 5.37 -11.68
CA ILE A 101 -1.11 5.54 -10.33
C ILE A 101 -0.51 6.80 -9.70
N THR A 102 -1.37 7.78 -9.38
CA THR A 102 -0.96 9.09 -8.83
C THR A 102 -1.43 9.32 -7.39
N ASN A 103 -2.37 8.53 -6.90
CA ASN A 103 -2.91 8.63 -5.55
C ASN A 103 -2.12 7.82 -4.49
N ILE A 104 -1.00 7.19 -4.88
CA ILE A 104 -0.07 6.50 -3.98
C ILE A 104 1.31 7.16 -4.06
N ARG A 105 1.80 7.69 -2.93
CA ARG A 105 3.15 8.28 -2.82
C ARG A 105 4.15 7.27 -2.27
N VAL A 106 5.44 7.50 -2.49
CA VAL A 106 6.52 6.63 -2.00
C VAL A 106 7.39 7.37 -0.98
N ARG A 107 7.69 6.74 0.15
CA ARG A 107 8.58 7.25 1.20
C ARG A 107 9.59 6.18 1.61
N VAL A 108 10.86 6.58 1.82
CA VAL A 108 11.85 5.69 2.44
C VAL A 108 11.69 5.74 3.95
N VAL A 109 11.56 4.56 4.56
CA VAL A 109 11.53 4.35 6.00
C VAL A 109 12.46 3.16 6.28
N PRO A 110 13.67 3.39 6.82
CA PRO A 110 14.64 2.34 7.14
C PRO A 110 14.18 1.35 8.20
#